data_AF-A0A919JN89-F1
#
_entry.id   AF-A0A919JN89-F1
#
_cell.length_a   1.000
_cell.length_b   1.000
_cell.length_c   1.000
_cell.angle_alpha   90.00
_cell.angle_beta   90.00
_cell.angle_gamma   90.00
#
_symmetry.space_group_name_H-M   'P 1'
#
loop_
_entity.id
_entity.type
_entity.pdbx_description
1 polymer ?
#
loop_
_entity_poly.entity_id
_entity_poly.type
_entity_poly.pdbx_seq_one_letter_code
_entity_poly.pdbx_strand_id
1 'polypeptide(L)'
;MPYVKYTREMLSEAVAASTSMAGVLRRLGLPQNGGAHAHLRRRIDKFGLDTSHFLGQAHFRGVPHPARQPADEVLVLRSPAQSREKPMRLRRALLETGRPYRCAACGIGDDYNGRPLVLHVDHIDGRPWDCRAHNVRFLCPNCHSQTPTFAGRQSRQNPHALVRVDDQGNLTRDGSPHEPLAEEQILDILARVGRREISSGQAARLMGCTKITVYRMRRRLAERGSVGAQRRPPVPPAIRQAVVRLALARPDWGPREIVTELGRRQPDPITVPVRTVGNVLARAGLGSREARSAAAGNGENHLTV
;
A
#
# COMPACT_ATOMS: atom_id res chain seq x y z
N MET A 1 24.57 -13.00 66.60
CA MET A 1 24.93 -12.89 65.16
C MET A 1 23.75 -12.26 64.40
N PRO A 2 23.97 -11.25 63.54
CA PRO A 2 22.89 -10.65 62.77
C PRO A 2 22.28 -11.69 61.81
N TYR A 3 20.97 -11.68 61.67
CA TYR A 3 20.22 -12.60 60.80
C TYR A 3 20.59 -12.37 59.32
N VAL A 4 21.35 -13.29 58.73
CA VAL A 4 21.73 -13.24 57.32
C VAL A 4 20.75 -14.10 56.51
N LYS A 5 19.78 -13.46 55.85
CA LYS A 5 18.76 -14.12 55.04
C LYS A 5 19.33 -14.94 53.86
N TYR A 6 20.49 -14.57 53.34
CA TYR A 6 21.17 -15.27 52.24
C TYR A 6 22.65 -15.42 52.55
N THR A 7 23.08 -16.65 52.83
CA THR A 7 24.49 -16.98 53.02
C THR A 7 25.22 -17.05 51.68
N ARG A 8 26.55 -17.00 51.72
CA ARG A 8 27.37 -17.09 50.51
C ARG A 8 27.19 -18.45 49.83
N GLU A 9 27.11 -19.51 50.64
CA GLU A 9 27.00 -20.89 50.22
C GLU A 9 25.69 -21.12 49.46
N MET A 10 24.56 -20.68 50.04
CA MET A 10 23.24 -20.77 49.40
C MET A 10 23.20 -20.05 48.05
N LEU A 11 23.78 -18.85 47.97
CA LEU A 11 23.79 -18.09 46.72
C LEU A 11 24.75 -18.70 45.70
N SER A 12 25.89 -19.23 46.13
CA SER A 12 26.85 -19.90 45.26
C SER A 12 26.23 -21.13 44.60
N GLU A 13 25.54 -21.98 45.37
CA GLU A 13 24.83 -23.16 44.85
C GLU A 13 23.73 -22.75 43.85
N ALA A 14 22.90 -21.77 44.22
CA ALA A 14 21.81 -21.32 43.36
C ALA A 14 22.30 -20.68 42.05
N VAL A 15 23.42 -19.93 42.09
CA VAL A 15 24.06 -19.33 40.92
C VAL A 15 24.69 -20.39 40.02
N ALA A 16 25.43 -21.35 40.59
CA ALA A 16 26.06 -22.42 39.82
C ALA A 16 25.03 -23.29 39.08
N ALA A 17 23.88 -23.57 39.71
CA ALA A 17 22.84 -24.40 39.11
C ALA A 17 21.97 -23.66 38.07
N SER A 18 22.07 -22.33 37.97
CA SER A 18 21.19 -21.49 37.13
C SER A 18 21.93 -20.88 35.94
N THR A 19 21.20 -20.52 34.89
CA THR A 19 21.72 -19.81 33.70
C THR A 19 21.21 -18.37 33.59
N SER A 20 20.44 -17.92 34.59
CA SER A 20 19.89 -16.56 34.67
C SER A 20 19.50 -16.22 36.11
N MET A 21 19.40 -14.92 36.40
CA MET A 21 18.96 -14.41 37.69
C MET A 21 17.50 -14.78 38.01
N ALA A 22 16.64 -14.88 37.00
CA ALA A 22 15.29 -15.43 37.16
C ALA A 22 15.32 -16.92 37.58
N GLY A 23 16.29 -17.69 37.06
CA GLY A 23 16.56 -19.05 37.50
C GLY A 23 16.98 -19.12 38.98
N VAL A 24 17.86 -18.22 39.40
CA VAL A 24 18.29 -18.09 40.81
C VAL A 24 17.09 -17.78 41.71
N LEU A 25 16.26 -16.80 41.34
CA LEU A 25 15.04 -16.45 42.07
C LEU A 25 14.08 -17.64 42.21
N ARG A 26 13.83 -18.38 41.12
CA ARG A 26 12.97 -19.58 41.15
C ARG A 26 13.51 -20.67 42.08
N ARG A 27 14.82 -20.93 42.02
CA ARG A 27 15.46 -21.94 42.89
C ARG A 27 15.39 -21.59 44.36
N LEU A 28 15.50 -20.31 44.69
CA LEU A 28 15.38 -19.81 46.06
C LEU A 28 13.92 -19.63 46.51
N GLY A 29 12.93 -19.97 45.68
CA GLY A 29 11.51 -19.82 45.99
C GLY A 29 11.06 -18.36 46.11
N LEU A 30 11.75 -17.43 45.44
CA LEU A 30 11.53 -15.99 45.58
C LEU A 30 10.66 -15.44 44.44
N PRO A 31 9.88 -14.37 44.72
CA PRO A 31 9.03 -13.75 43.72
C PRO A 31 9.86 -13.13 42.59
N GLN A 32 9.40 -13.32 41.35
CA GLN A 32 10.03 -12.77 40.15
C GLN A 32 9.61 -11.31 39.94
N ASN A 33 10.16 -10.40 40.75
CA ASN A 33 9.94 -8.96 40.60
C ASN A 33 11.29 -8.20 40.58
N GLY A 34 11.26 -6.95 40.09
CA GLY A 34 12.47 -6.14 39.93
C GLY A 34 13.21 -5.87 41.23
N GLY A 35 12.49 -5.74 42.35
CA GLY A 35 13.06 -5.52 43.68
C GLY A 35 13.87 -6.72 44.18
N ALA A 36 13.31 -7.93 44.10
CA ALA A 36 13.99 -9.17 44.46
C ALA A 36 15.20 -9.42 43.55
N HIS A 37 15.05 -9.16 42.25
CA HIS A 37 16.12 -9.27 41.27
C HIS A 37 17.31 -8.35 41.58
N ALA A 38 17.04 -7.07 41.86
CA ALA A 38 18.06 -6.09 42.22
C ALA A 38 18.71 -6.39 43.58
N HIS A 39 17.94 -6.88 44.55
CA HIS A 39 18.46 -7.25 45.86
C HIS A 39 19.44 -8.43 45.78
N LEU A 40 19.08 -9.48 45.05
CA LEU A 40 19.93 -10.65 44.84
C LEU A 40 21.16 -10.33 44.00
N ARG A 41 21.02 -9.52 42.95
CA ARG A 41 22.16 -9.05 42.15
C ARG A 41 23.20 -8.38 43.04
N ARG A 42 22.78 -7.42 43.87
CA ARG A 42 23.67 -6.74 44.84
C ARG A 42 24.34 -7.70 45.81
N ARG A 43 23.66 -8.76 46.24
CA ARG A 43 24.24 -9.78 47.14
C ARG A 43 25.26 -10.67 46.43
N ILE A 44 24.96 -11.11 45.21
CA ILE A 44 25.85 -11.90 44.35
C ILE A 44 27.13 -11.10 44.07
N ASP A 45 26.99 -9.82 43.70
CA ASP A 45 28.13 -8.91 43.46
C ASP A 45 28.94 -8.71 44.75
N LYS A 46 28.28 -8.50 45.90
CA LYS A 46 28.94 -8.37 47.21
C LYS A 46 29.76 -9.60 47.61
N PHE A 47 29.32 -10.80 47.21
CA PHE A 47 30.03 -12.05 47.49
C PHE A 47 31.04 -12.45 46.40
N GLY A 48 31.14 -11.66 45.31
CA GLY A 48 32.05 -11.93 44.20
C GLY A 48 31.77 -13.25 43.50
N LEU A 49 30.50 -13.65 43.40
CA LEU A 49 30.12 -14.91 42.74
C LEU A 49 30.12 -14.74 41.22
N ASP A 50 30.73 -15.69 40.50
CA ASP A 50 30.78 -15.66 39.04
C ASP A 50 29.38 -15.88 38.44
N THR A 51 29.02 -15.02 37.49
CA THR A 51 27.78 -15.11 36.70
C THR A 51 28.04 -15.01 35.20
N SER A 52 29.30 -15.20 34.77
CA SER A 52 29.72 -15.14 33.36
C SER A 52 28.94 -16.10 32.46
N HIS A 53 28.50 -17.25 32.99
CA HIS A 53 27.65 -18.23 32.31
C HIS A 53 26.19 -17.79 32.14
N PHE A 54 25.77 -16.66 32.71
CA PHE A 54 24.42 -16.13 32.52
C PHE A 54 24.30 -15.44 31.17
N LEU A 55 23.85 -16.20 30.16
CA LEU A 55 23.77 -15.74 28.78
C LEU A 55 22.72 -14.64 28.53
N GLY A 56 21.80 -14.42 29.48
CA GLY A 56 20.76 -13.39 29.36
C GLY A 56 19.94 -13.56 28.08
N GLN A 57 19.82 -12.50 27.27
CA GLN A 57 19.12 -12.56 25.96
C GLN A 57 19.87 -13.37 24.89
N ALA A 58 21.11 -13.79 25.14
CA ALA A 58 21.92 -14.57 24.20
C ALA A 58 21.81 -16.09 24.38
N HIS A 59 20.94 -16.59 25.27
CA HIS A 59 20.76 -18.04 25.48
C HIS A 59 20.30 -18.81 24.23
N PHE A 60 19.64 -18.14 23.28
CA PHE A 60 19.28 -18.69 21.97
C PHE A 60 20.15 -18.15 20.83
N ARG A 61 21.24 -17.45 21.11
CA ARG A 61 22.10 -16.90 20.07
C ARG A 61 22.70 -18.06 19.25
N GLY A 62 22.51 -18.01 17.93
CA GLY A 62 22.96 -19.06 17.02
C GLY A 62 21.98 -20.23 16.86
N VAL A 63 20.94 -20.32 17.69
CA VAL A 63 19.90 -21.36 17.59
C VAL A 63 18.70 -20.81 16.83
N PRO A 64 18.32 -21.40 15.67
CA PRO A 64 17.09 -21.02 14.99
C PRO A 64 15.86 -21.24 15.88
N HIS A 65 14.90 -20.31 15.80
CA HIS A 65 13.61 -20.49 16.45
C HIS A 65 12.89 -21.73 15.87
N PRO A 66 12.26 -22.60 16.69
CA PRO A 66 11.64 -23.84 16.20
C PRO A 66 10.54 -23.61 15.16
N ALA A 67 9.78 -22.52 15.26
CA ALA A 67 8.76 -22.14 14.27
C ALA A 67 9.34 -21.43 13.01
N ARG A 68 10.66 -21.43 12.83
CA ARG A 68 11.29 -20.83 11.64
C ARG A 68 11.03 -21.75 10.44
N GLN A 69 10.21 -21.27 9.51
CA GLN A 69 10.03 -21.98 8.23
C GLN A 69 11.35 -22.02 7.45
N PRO A 70 11.73 -23.17 6.87
CA PRO A 70 12.91 -23.33 6.00
C PRO A 70 12.76 -22.61 4.65
N ALA A 71 13.84 -22.55 3.87
CA ALA A 71 13.88 -21.80 2.61
C ALA A 71 12.90 -22.31 1.57
N ASP A 72 12.79 -23.62 1.43
CA ASP A 72 11.92 -24.35 0.51
C ASP A 72 10.43 -24.12 0.81
N GLU A 73 10.04 -23.96 2.07
CA GLU A 73 8.68 -23.56 2.46
C GLU A 73 8.38 -22.07 2.18
N VAL A 74 9.40 -21.20 2.22
CA VAL A 74 9.23 -19.76 1.98
C VAL A 74 9.20 -19.45 0.48
N LEU A 75 10.05 -20.12 -0.31
CA LEU A 75 10.25 -19.87 -1.73
C LEU A 75 9.31 -20.70 -2.62
N VAL A 76 8.01 -20.58 -2.34
CA VAL A 76 6.95 -21.33 -3.03
C VAL A 76 6.02 -20.43 -3.84
N LEU A 77 5.23 -21.04 -4.73
CA LEU A 77 4.09 -20.36 -5.32
C LEU A 77 2.97 -20.25 -4.26
N ARG A 78 2.53 -19.03 -3.98
CA ARG A 78 1.44 -18.76 -3.03
C ARG A 78 0.16 -18.44 -3.77
N SER A 79 -0.98 -18.58 -3.08
CA SER A 79 -2.27 -18.12 -3.61
C SER A 79 -2.28 -16.59 -3.74
N PRO A 80 -2.82 -16.02 -4.84
CA PRO A 80 -3.00 -14.57 -5.01
C PRO A 80 -3.89 -13.92 -3.93
N ALA A 81 -4.70 -14.71 -3.22
CA ALA A 81 -5.54 -14.22 -2.14
C ALA A 81 -4.76 -13.97 -0.83
N GLN A 82 -3.57 -14.56 -0.68
CA GLN A 82 -2.74 -14.40 0.51
C GLN A 82 -2.03 -13.04 0.53
N SER A 83 -1.72 -12.59 1.75
CA SER A 83 -0.84 -11.43 1.94
C SER A 83 0.56 -11.70 1.38
N ARG A 84 1.16 -10.67 0.79
CA ARG A 84 2.55 -10.70 0.32
C ARG A 84 3.50 -11.18 1.41
N GLU A 85 4.41 -12.08 1.07
CA GLU A 85 5.45 -12.54 1.99
C GLU A 85 6.39 -11.41 2.38
N LYS A 86 6.84 -11.43 3.65
CA LYS A 86 7.68 -10.39 4.21
C LYS A 86 9.05 -10.40 3.52
N PRO A 87 9.56 -9.24 3.05
CA PRO A 87 10.84 -9.16 2.34
C PRO A 87 12.02 -9.76 3.12
N MET A 88 12.04 -9.58 4.45
CA MET A 88 13.08 -10.16 5.31
C MET A 88 13.13 -11.69 5.24
N ARG A 89 11.97 -12.34 5.12
CA ARG A 89 11.87 -13.80 5.03
C ARG A 89 12.34 -14.31 3.67
N LEU A 90 11.93 -13.64 2.60
CA LEU A 90 12.40 -13.94 1.24
C LEU A 90 13.91 -13.74 1.12
N ARG A 91 14.46 -12.64 1.64
CA ARG A 91 15.91 -12.40 1.67
C ARG A 91 16.63 -13.54 2.36
N ARG A 92 16.20 -13.88 3.59
CA ARG A 92 16.79 -14.95 4.39
C ARG A 92 16.74 -16.29 3.65
N ALA A 93 15.58 -16.65 3.10
CA ALA A 93 15.40 -17.90 2.35
C ALA A 93 16.27 -17.96 1.09
N LEU A 94 16.42 -16.86 0.35
CA LEU A 94 17.33 -16.81 -0.81
C LEU A 94 18.79 -17.02 -0.38
N LEU A 95 19.23 -16.42 0.73
CA LEU A 95 20.59 -16.62 1.23
C LEU A 95 20.83 -18.07 1.68
N GLU A 96 19.83 -18.69 2.30
CA GLU A 96 19.87 -20.11 2.70
C GLU A 96 20.05 -21.05 1.50
N THR A 97 19.52 -20.70 0.32
CA THR A 97 19.73 -21.51 -0.91
C THR A 97 21.08 -21.24 -1.58
N GLY A 98 21.94 -20.41 -0.99
CA GLY A 98 23.23 -20.05 -1.56
C GLY A 98 23.15 -18.95 -2.63
N ARG A 99 22.02 -18.24 -2.76
CA ARG A 99 21.91 -17.10 -3.68
C ARG A 99 22.92 -16.02 -3.26
N PRO A 100 23.83 -15.57 -4.15
CA PRO A 100 24.74 -14.49 -3.83
C PRO A 100 23.96 -13.20 -3.50
N TYR A 101 24.37 -12.51 -2.44
CA TYR A 101 23.78 -11.24 -2.04
C TYR A 101 24.33 -10.09 -2.89
N ARG A 102 24.05 -10.15 -4.19
CA ARG A 102 24.45 -9.17 -5.20
C ARG A 102 23.26 -8.76 -6.04
N CYS A 103 23.27 -7.51 -6.50
CA CYS A 103 22.27 -7.01 -7.42
C CYS A 103 22.30 -7.83 -8.71
N ALA A 104 21.17 -8.42 -9.10
CA ALA A 104 21.06 -9.20 -10.32
C ALA A 104 21.22 -8.38 -11.61
N ALA A 105 21.12 -7.04 -11.53
CA ALA A 105 21.27 -6.16 -12.69
C ALA A 105 22.70 -5.60 -12.84
N CYS A 106 23.27 -5.04 -11.77
CA CYS A 106 24.59 -4.37 -11.83
C CYS A 106 25.69 -5.08 -11.03
N GLY A 107 25.41 -6.18 -10.34
CA GLY A 107 26.40 -6.96 -9.59
C GLY A 107 26.88 -6.34 -8.27
N ILE A 108 26.46 -5.11 -7.92
CA ILE A 108 26.83 -4.47 -6.65
C ILE A 108 26.44 -5.36 -5.47
N GLY A 109 27.34 -5.47 -4.49
CA GLY A 109 27.13 -6.22 -3.27
C GLY A 109 26.37 -5.43 -2.21
N ASP A 110 26.73 -5.69 -0.97
CA ASP A 110 26.19 -5.09 0.25
C ASP A 110 27.08 -4.00 0.84
N ASP A 111 28.02 -3.47 0.06
CA ASP A 111 28.76 -2.25 0.39
C ASP A 111 28.52 -1.19 -0.70
N TYR A 112 28.30 0.05 -0.25
CA TYR A 112 28.30 1.23 -1.10
C TYR A 112 28.88 2.41 -0.34
N ASN A 113 29.94 3.00 -0.87
CA ASN A 113 30.70 4.10 -0.24
C ASN A 113 31.19 3.74 1.18
N GLY A 114 31.64 2.50 1.40
CA GLY A 114 32.13 2.02 2.70
C GLY A 114 31.03 1.89 3.76
N ARG A 115 29.77 1.84 3.34
CA ARG A 115 28.60 1.66 4.22
C ARG A 115 27.77 0.47 3.76
N PRO A 116 27.13 -0.27 4.70
CA PRO A 116 26.27 -1.38 4.35
C PRO A 116 25.10 -0.97 3.45
N LEU A 117 24.99 -1.60 2.28
CA LEU A 117 23.91 -1.45 1.34
C LEU A 117 22.93 -2.62 1.48
N VAL A 118 21.67 -2.29 1.72
CA VAL A 118 20.60 -3.28 1.80
C VAL A 118 19.97 -3.48 0.41
N LEU A 119 20.18 -4.66 -0.19
CA LEU A 119 19.53 -5.02 -1.45
C LEU A 119 18.03 -5.28 -1.25
N HIS A 120 17.23 -4.75 -2.15
CA HIS A 120 15.80 -4.97 -2.23
C HIS A 120 15.48 -6.35 -2.81
N VAL A 121 14.35 -6.91 -2.38
CA VAL A 121 13.78 -8.14 -2.94
C VAL A 121 12.74 -7.76 -4.00
N ASP A 122 13.04 -8.10 -5.24
CA ASP A 122 12.20 -7.83 -6.42
C ASP A 122 11.61 -9.12 -6.98
N HIS A 123 10.40 -9.03 -7.54
CA HIS A 123 9.76 -10.14 -8.26
C HIS A 123 9.86 -9.80 -9.75
N ILE A 124 10.47 -10.68 -10.55
CA ILE A 124 10.74 -10.45 -11.97
C ILE A 124 9.45 -10.17 -12.73
N ASP A 125 8.39 -10.93 -12.44
CA ASP A 125 7.06 -10.79 -13.03
C ASP A 125 6.17 -9.73 -12.36
N GLY A 126 6.64 -9.09 -11.28
CA GLY A 126 5.87 -8.14 -10.49
C GLY A 126 4.76 -8.73 -9.60
N ARG A 127 4.59 -10.06 -9.56
CA ARG A 127 3.51 -10.74 -8.82
C ARG A 127 3.97 -11.07 -7.40
N PRO A 128 3.43 -10.40 -6.36
CA PRO A 128 3.93 -10.55 -4.98
C PRO A 128 3.63 -11.91 -4.32
N TRP A 129 2.84 -12.78 -4.95
CA TRP A 129 2.53 -14.13 -4.47
C TRP A 129 3.38 -15.22 -5.13
N ASP A 130 4.09 -14.93 -6.21
CA ASP A 130 5.02 -15.89 -6.83
C ASP A 130 6.41 -15.76 -6.19
N CYS A 131 6.57 -16.38 -5.03
CA CYS A 131 7.79 -16.32 -4.23
C CYS A 131 8.83 -17.39 -4.63
N ARG A 132 8.64 -18.09 -5.76
CA ARG A 132 9.56 -19.15 -6.19
C ARG A 132 10.96 -18.59 -6.43
N ALA A 133 11.98 -19.37 -6.08
CA ALA A 133 13.39 -18.95 -6.11
C ALA A 133 13.89 -18.37 -7.46
N HIS A 134 13.29 -18.77 -8.58
CA HIS A 134 13.62 -18.23 -9.91
C HIS A 134 12.96 -16.88 -10.21
N ASN A 135 11.82 -16.58 -9.59
CA ASN A 135 11.07 -15.34 -9.83
C ASN A 135 11.49 -14.22 -8.88
N VAL A 136 12.17 -14.54 -7.77
CA VAL A 136 12.62 -13.55 -6.78
C VAL A 136 14.11 -13.28 -6.92
N ARG A 137 14.50 -12.00 -6.99
CA ARG A 137 15.90 -11.56 -7.13
C ARG A 137 16.26 -10.43 -6.18
N PHE A 138 17.56 -10.27 -5.94
CA PHE A 138 18.10 -9.09 -5.26
C PHE A 138 18.38 -7.97 -6.26
N LEU A 139 17.98 -6.75 -5.93
CA LEU A 139 18.32 -5.54 -6.68
C LEU A 139 18.79 -4.45 -5.73
N CYS A 140 19.79 -3.66 -6.12
CA CYS A 140 20.12 -2.44 -5.39
C CYS A 140 18.99 -1.40 -5.54
N PRO A 141 18.90 -0.40 -4.65
CA PRO A 141 17.86 0.63 -4.72
C PRO A 141 17.80 1.36 -6.06
N ASN A 142 18.95 1.59 -6.70
CA ASN A 142 19.05 2.30 -7.98
C ASN A 142 18.58 1.45 -9.17
N CYS A 143 18.93 0.16 -9.22
CA CYS A 143 18.42 -0.73 -10.27
C CYS A 143 16.94 -1.06 -10.05
N HIS A 144 16.52 -1.22 -8.78
CA HIS A 144 15.11 -1.47 -8.47
C HIS A 144 14.22 -0.31 -8.90
N SER A 145 14.65 0.95 -8.72
CA SER A 145 13.85 2.12 -9.14
C SER A 145 13.61 2.23 -10.66
N GLN A 146 14.43 1.54 -11.44
CA GLN A 146 14.36 1.48 -12.90
C GLN A 146 13.45 0.35 -13.40
N THR A 147 13.01 -0.58 -12.54
CA THR A 147 12.14 -1.66 -13.01
C THR A 147 10.74 -1.14 -13.39
N PRO A 148 10.06 -1.80 -14.35
CA PRO A 148 8.68 -1.48 -14.68
C PRO A 148 7.72 -1.67 -13.48
N THR A 149 8.05 -2.60 -12.58
CA THR A 149 7.27 -3.00 -11.41
C THR A 149 7.47 -2.10 -10.18
N PHE A 150 8.48 -1.20 -10.22
CA PHE A 150 8.89 -0.41 -9.06
C PHE A 150 7.77 0.45 -8.48
N ALA A 151 7.60 0.40 -7.15
CA ALA A 151 6.65 1.25 -6.42
C ALA A 151 5.23 1.27 -7.03
N GLY A 152 4.80 0.16 -7.64
CA GLY A 152 3.49 0.06 -8.29
C GLY A 152 3.39 0.86 -9.60
N ARG A 153 4.50 1.19 -10.27
CA ARG A 153 4.51 1.91 -11.56
C ARG A 153 3.66 1.20 -12.62
N GLN A 154 3.70 -0.13 -12.71
CA GLN A 154 2.77 -0.91 -13.53
C GLN A 154 1.28 -0.75 -13.12
N SER A 155 0.97 -0.72 -11.82
CA SER A 155 -0.40 -0.47 -11.35
C SER A 155 -0.91 0.96 -11.64
N ARG A 156 0.02 1.91 -11.84
CA ARG A 156 -0.29 3.30 -12.21
C ARG A 156 -0.55 3.48 -13.70
N GLN A 157 0.04 2.64 -14.56
CA GLN A 157 -0.17 2.71 -16.00
C GLN A 157 -1.55 2.17 -16.41
N ASN A 158 -2.25 1.44 -15.53
CA ASN A 158 -3.63 1.08 -15.79
C ASN A 158 -4.38 0.71 -14.48
N PRO A 159 -4.90 1.69 -13.71
CA PRO A 159 -5.76 1.40 -12.56
C PRO A 159 -7.08 0.70 -12.96
N HIS A 160 -7.33 0.59 -14.27
CA HIS A 160 -8.45 -0.06 -14.93
C HIS A 160 -8.04 -1.21 -15.86
N ALA A 161 -6.80 -1.72 -15.81
CA ALA A 161 -6.52 -3.01 -16.45
C ALA A 161 -7.29 -4.08 -15.67
N LEU A 162 -8.50 -4.34 -16.14
CA LEU A 162 -9.39 -5.39 -15.68
C LEU A 162 -8.66 -6.72 -15.92
N VAL A 163 -7.94 -7.22 -14.92
CA VAL A 163 -7.37 -8.56 -15.02
C VAL A 163 -8.53 -9.54 -14.86
N ARG A 164 -8.77 -10.34 -15.90
CA ARG A 164 -9.74 -11.43 -15.84
C ARG A 164 -9.45 -12.31 -14.64
N VAL A 165 -10.50 -12.63 -13.90
CA VAL A 165 -10.46 -13.62 -12.83
C VAL A 165 -11.41 -14.77 -13.17
N ASP A 166 -11.04 -16.01 -12.86
CA ASP A 166 -11.93 -17.17 -12.96
C ASP A 166 -13.12 -17.04 -11.99
N ASP A 167 -14.06 -17.99 -12.04
CA ASP A 167 -15.25 -18.03 -11.18
C ASP A 167 -14.91 -18.06 -9.68
N GLN A 168 -13.66 -18.35 -9.34
CA GLN A 168 -13.11 -18.39 -7.98
C GLN A 168 -12.34 -17.11 -7.60
N GLY A 169 -12.16 -16.17 -8.54
CA GLY A 169 -11.45 -14.91 -8.31
C GLY A 169 -9.94 -14.97 -8.55
N ASN A 170 -9.41 -16.00 -9.24
CA ASN A 170 -8.00 -16.15 -9.58
C ASN A 170 -7.67 -15.56 -10.95
N LEU A 171 -6.52 -14.89 -11.07
CA LEU A 171 -6.11 -14.22 -12.32
C LEU A 171 -5.94 -15.21 -13.48
N THR A 172 -6.61 -14.98 -14.59
CA THR A 172 -6.41 -15.78 -15.82
C THR A 172 -5.10 -15.38 -16.51
N ARG A 173 -4.56 -16.30 -17.31
CA ARG A 173 -3.23 -16.17 -17.94
C ARG A 173 -3.23 -15.40 -19.27
N ASP A 174 -4.40 -15.09 -19.84
CA ASP A 174 -4.59 -14.73 -21.24
C ASP A 174 -4.49 -13.23 -21.55
N GLY A 175 -4.48 -12.35 -20.54
CA GLY A 175 -4.27 -10.90 -20.74
C GLY A 175 -5.39 -10.19 -21.52
N SER A 176 -6.47 -10.88 -21.87
CA SER A 176 -7.63 -10.34 -22.57
C SER A 176 -8.37 -9.30 -21.70
N PRO A 177 -8.78 -8.14 -22.25
CA PRO A 177 -9.61 -7.17 -21.52
C PRO A 177 -10.90 -7.83 -21.01
N HIS A 178 -11.32 -7.51 -19.79
CA HIS A 178 -12.62 -7.92 -19.26
C HIS A 178 -13.74 -7.12 -19.93
N GLU A 179 -14.75 -7.78 -20.50
CA GLU A 179 -15.98 -7.11 -20.94
C GLU A 179 -16.74 -6.60 -19.72
N PRO A 180 -17.29 -5.37 -19.71
CA PRO A 180 -18.01 -4.85 -18.56
C PRO A 180 -19.08 -5.84 -18.06
N LEU A 181 -19.08 -6.17 -16.76
CA LEU A 181 -20.13 -7.02 -16.18
C LEU A 181 -21.50 -6.39 -16.41
N ALA A 182 -22.48 -7.22 -16.75
CA ALA A 182 -23.88 -6.83 -16.75
C ALA A 182 -24.32 -6.39 -15.35
N GLU A 183 -25.31 -5.50 -15.26
CA GLU A 183 -25.81 -5.00 -13.98
C GLU A 183 -26.30 -6.14 -13.07
N GLU A 184 -26.93 -7.16 -13.64
CA GLU A 184 -27.36 -8.38 -12.93
C GLU A 184 -26.20 -9.12 -12.25
N GLN A 185 -25.07 -9.27 -12.95
CA GLN A 185 -23.88 -9.93 -12.40
C GLN A 185 -23.26 -9.10 -11.26
N ILE A 186 -23.27 -7.77 -11.39
CA ILE A 186 -22.82 -6.87 -10.32
C ILE A 186 -23.71 -7.03 -9.09
N LEU A 187 -25.04 -7.08 -9.27
CA LEU A 187 -26.00 -7.25 -8.18
C LEU A 187 -25.81 -8.58 -7.46
N ASP A 188 -25.60 -9.69 -8.17
CA ASP A 188 -25.31 -10.99 -7.56
C ASP A 188 -24.03 -10.96 -6.71
N ILE A 189 -22.93 -10.43 -7.24
CA ILE A 189 -21.66 -10.30 -6.51
C ILE A 189 -21.86 -9.48 -5.23
N LEU A 190 -22.60 -8.37 -5.30
CA LEU A 190 -22.88 -7.53 -4.13
C LEU A 190 -23.80 -8.23 -3.12
N ALA A 191 -24.74 -9.07 -3.57
CA ALA A 191 -25.58 -9.88 -2.71
C ALA A 191 -24.77 -10.93 -1.94
N ARG A 192 -23.82 -11.60 -2.60
CA ARG A 192 -22.86 -12.54 -1.98
C ARG A 192 -22.02 -11.88 -0.89
N VAL A 193 -21.62 -10.61 -1.09
CA VAL A 193 -20.96 -9.80 -0.04
C VAL A 193 -21.91 -9.52 1.13
N GLY A 194 -23.17 -9.23 0.85
CA GLY A 194 -24.21 -9.02 1.87
C GLY A 194 -24.42 -10.25 2.75
N ARG A 195 -24.46 -11.43 2.13
CA ARG A 195 -24.56 -12.74 2.80
C ARG A 195 -23.24 -13.22 3.45
N ARG A 196 -22.16 -12.44 3.34
CA ARG A 196 -20.80 -12.75 3.85
C ARG A 196 -20.16 -14.00 3.24
N GLU A 197 -20.62 -14.44 2.07
CA GLU A 197 -20.02 -15.56 1.33
C GLU A 197 -18.65 -15.19 0.74
N ILE A 198 -18.48 -13.91 0.38
CA ILE A 198 -17.23 -13.36 -0.13
C ILE A 198 -16.89 -12.03 0.55
N SER A 199 -15.61 -11.74 0.70
CA SER A 199 -15.14 -10.45 1.22
C SER A 199 -15.35 -9.33 0.17
N SER A 200 -15.46 -8.08 0.63
CA SER A 200 -15.49 -6.93 -0.29
C SER A 200 -14.20 -6.80 -1.14
N GLY A 201 -13.10 -7.40 -0.70
CA GLY A 201 -11.85 -7.48 -1.47
C GLY A 201 -11.94 -8.50 -2.61
N GLN A 202 -12.57 -9.66 -2.39
CA GLN A 202 -12.84 -10.64 -3.44
C GLN A 202 -13.85 -10.09 -4.45
N ALA A 203 -14.93 -9.47 -3.99
CA ALA A 203 -15.92 -8.81 -4.85
C ALA A 203 -15.31 -7.73 -5.75
N ALA A 204 -14.37 -6.94 -5.22
CA ALA A 204 -13.64 -5.93 -5.97
C ALA A 204 -12.84 -6.55 -7.13
N ARG A 205 -12.21 -7.72 -6.91
CA ARG A 205 -11.49 -8.45 -7.96
C ARG A 205 -12.44 -9.01 -9.01
N LEU A 206 -13.55 -9.64 -8.61
CA LEU A 206 -14.57 -10.17 -9.51
C LEU A 206 -15.16 -9.08 -10.42
N MET A 207 -15.40 -7.89 -9.87
CA MET A 207 -15.92 -6.75 -10.65
C MET A 207 -14.84 -5.94 -11.39
N GLY A 208 -13.56 -6.30 -11.25
CA GLY A 208 -12.45 -5.52 -11.81
C GLY A 208 -12.42 -4.06 -11.32
N CYS A 209 -12.86 -3.80 -10.09
CA CYS A 209 -12.93 -2.45 -9.53
C CYS A 209 -12.21 -2.34 -8.19
N THR A 210 -12.14 -1.13 -7.63
CA THR A 210 -11.52 -0.94 -6.31
C THR A 210 -12.48 -1.35 -5.19
N LYS A 211 -11.93 -1.76 -4.03
CA LYS A 211 -12.74 -2.03 -2.82
C LYS A 211 -13.61 -0.84 -2.41
N ILE A 212 -13.15 0.40 -2.66
CA ILE A 212 -13.90 1.63 -2.42
C ILE A 212 -15.11 1.71 -3.35
N THR A 213 -14.96 1.32 -4.61
CA THR A 213 -16.05 1.25 -5.58
C THR A 213 -17.15 0.28 -5.12
N VAL A 214 -16.77 -0.89 -4.59
CA VAL A 214 -17.71 -1.86 -4.00
C VAL A 214 -18.51 -1.23 -2.85
N TYR A 215 -17.84 -0.54 -1.92
CA TYR A 215 -18.53 0.14 -0.82
C TYR A 215 -19.51 1.21 -1.32
N ARG A 216 -19.12 1.98 -2.34
CA ARG A 216 -19.99 3.00 -2.95
C ARG A 216 -21.20 2.37 -3.65
N MET A 217 -21.01 1.27 -4.38
CA MET A 217 -22.11 0.56 -5.04
C MET A 217 -23.11 0.00 -4.02
N ARG A 218 -22.64 -0.66 -2.96
CA ARG A 218 -23.51 -1.16 -1.87
C ARG A 218 -24.28 -0.04 -1.20
N ARG A 219 -23.62 1.09 -0.93
CA ARG A 219 -24.27 2.27 -0.35
C ARG A 219 -25.38 2.80 -1.26
N ARG A 220 -25.11 2.96 -2.56
CA ARG A 220 -26.13 3.43 -3.53
C ARG A 220 -27.28 2.44 -3.68
N LEU A 221 -26.99 1.15 -3.69
CA LEU A 221 -28.01 0.11 -3.76
C LEU A 221 -28.93 0.16 -2.53
N ALA A 222 -28.37 0.36 -1.34
CA ALA A 222 -29.15 0.51 -0.10
C ALA A 222 -29.95 1.83 -0.06
N GLU A 223 -29.37 2.94 -0.54
CA GLU A 223 -30.03 4.25 -0.51
C GLU A 223 -31.09 4.42 -1.61
N ARG A 224 -30.91 3.79 -2.78
CA ARG A 224 -31.64 4.15 -4.02
C ARG A 224 -32.01 2.96 -4.92
N GLY A 225 -31.67 1.73 -4.56
CA GLY A 225 -31.98 0.55 -5.38
C GLY A 225 -31.17 0.41 -6.68
N SER A 226 -30.13 1.23 -6.89
CA SER A 226 -29.27 1.13 -8.09
C SER A 226 -27.78 1.21 -7.73
N VAL A 227 -26.95 0.47 -8.46
CA VAL A 227 -25.49 0.49 -8.34
C VAL A 227 -24.83 1.64 -9.14
N GLY A 228 -25.57 2.16 -10.13
CA GLY A 228 -25.12 3.20 -11.06
C GLY A 228 -24.74 4.50 -10.37
N ALA A 229 -23.72 5.18 -10.90
CA ALA A 229 -23.42 6.54 -10.45
C ALA A 229 -24.50 7.50 -10.96
N GLN A 230 -24.98 8.40 -10.11
CA GLN A 230 -25.88 9.46 -10.54
C GLN A 230 -25.21 10.30 -11.63
N ARG A 231 -25.84 10.39 -12.81
CA ARG A 231 -25.41 11.34 -13.84
C ARG A 231 -25.59 12.75 -13.27
N ARG A 232 -24.53 13.56 -13.31
CA ARG A 232 -24.68 14.98 -12.99
C ARG A 232 -25.62 15.61 -14.01
N PRO A 233 -26.58 16.43 -13.59
CA PRO A 233 -27.41 17.16 -14.54
C PRO A 233 -26.51 18.01 -15.46
N PRO A 234 -26.88 18.19 -16.73
CA PRO A 234 -26.13 19.02 -17.66
C PRO A 234 -26.06 20.47 -17.14
N VAL A 235 -25.01 21.18 -17.52
CA VAL A 235 -24.88 22.61 -17.19
C VAL A 235 -26.07 23.37 -17.81
N PRO A 236 -26.81 24.19 -17.04
CA PRO A 236 -27.94 24.94 -17.54
C PRO A 236 -27.60 25.76 -18.79
N PRO A 237 -28.48 25.82 -19.81
CA PRO A 237 -28.21 26.55 -21.06
C PRO A 237 -27.82 28.01 -20.84
N ALA A 238 -28.47 28.71 -19.91
CA ALA A 238 -28.17 30.10 -19.56
C ALA A 238 -26.70 30.31 -19.14
N ILE A 239 -26.17 29.39 -18.33
CA ILE A 239 -24.76 29.42 -17.88
C ILE A 239 -23.83 29.16 -19.05
N ARG A 240 -24.15 28.16 -19.91
CA ARG A 240 -23.32 27.89 -21.08
C ARG A 240 -23.25 29.09 -22.03
N GLN A 241 -24.39 29.71 -22.29
CA GLN A 241 -24.49 30.88 -23.16
C GLN A 241 -23.71 32.08 -22.59
N ALA A 242 -23.81 32.34 -21.28
CA ALA A 242 -23.07 33.41 -20.63
C ALA A 242 -21.54 33.20 -20.71
N VAL A 243 -21.07 31.97 -20.50
CA VAL A 243 -19.65 31.61 -20.65
C VAL A 243 -19.16 31.83 -22.09
N VAL A 244 -19.90 31.31 -23.09
CA VAL A 244 -19.51 31.44 -24.50
C VAL A 244 -19.49 32.90 -24.93
N ARG A 245 -20.49 33.70 -24.52
CA ARG A 245 -20.55 35.13 -24.83
C ARG A 245 -19.34 35.90 -24.30
N LEU A 246 -18.98 35.68 -23.03
CA LEU A 246 -17.79 36.33 -22.44
C LEU A 246 -16.50 35.87 -23.10
N ALA A 247 -16.40 34.58 -23.45
CA ALA A 247 -15.23 34.03 -24.12
C ALA A 247 -15.01 34.60 -25.52
N LEU A 248 -16.08 34.93 -26.25
CA LEU A 248 -15.99 35.60 -27.57
C LEU A 248 -15.74 37.10 -27.42
N ALA A 249 -16.36 37.76 -26.43
CA ALA A 249 -16.16 39.19 -26.19
C ALA A 249 -14.75 39.52 -25.65
N ARG A 250 -14.12 38.58 -24.94
CA ARG A 250 -12.77 38.71 -24.38
C ARG A 250 -11.96 37.44 -24.66
N PRO A 251 -11.42 37.26 -25.88
CA PRO A 251 -10.70 36.04 -26.26
C PRO A 251 -9.47 35.73 -25.39
N ASP A 252 -8.85 36.77 -24.84
CA ASP A 252 -7.68 36.66 -23.95
C ASP A 252 -8.01 36.06 -22.59
N TRP A 253 -9.28 36.01 -22.19
CA TRP A 253 -9.70 35.52 -20.89
C TRP A 253 -9.75 34.00 -20.86
N GLY A 254 -9.20 33.44 -19.78
CA GLY A 254 -9.28 32.02 -19.48
C GLY A 254 -10.48 31.68 -18.60
N PRO A 255 -10.63 30.39 -18.22
CA PRO A 255 -11.72 29.95 -17.37
C PRO A 255 -11.78 30.64 -16.00
N ARG A 256 -10.67 31.17 -15.47
CA ARG A 256 -10.65 31.85 -14.16
C ARG A 256 -11.26 33.24 -14.26
N GLU A 257 -10.81 34.00 -15.25
CA GLU A 257 -11.25 35.37 -15.51
C GLU A 257 -12.76 35.41 -15.83
N ILE A 258 -13.22 34.45 -16.65
CA ILE A 258 -14.64 34.30 -16.98
C ILE A 258 -15.48 34.00 -15.72
N VAL A 259 -15.01 33.13 -14.81
CA VAL A 259 -15.71 32.87 -13.55
C VAL A 259 -15.81 34.13 -12.69
N THR A 260 -14.70 34.88 -12.57
CA THR A 260 -14.68 36.11 -11.80
C THR A 260 -15.69 37.13 -12.34
N GLU A 261 -15.77 37.28 -13.66
CA GLU A 261 -16.72 38.21 -14.27
C GLU A 261 -18.17 37.76 -14.13
N LEU A 262 -18.44 36.47 -14.34
CA LEU A 262 -19.77 35.89 -14.12
C LEU A 262 -20.28 36.11 -12.69
N GLY A 263 -19.39 36.06 -11.70
CA GLY A 263 -19.71 36.33 -10.30
C GLY A 263 -19.94 37.80 -9.97
N ARG A 264 -19.49 38.74 -10.82
CA ARG A 264 -19.68 40.20 -10.64
C ARG A 264 -20.96 40.72 -11.29
N ARG A 265 -21.64 39.91 -12.09
CA ARG A 265 -22.87 40.29 -12.80
C ARG A 265 -23.98 40.70 -11.82
N GLN A 266 -24.68 41.79 -12.13
CA GLN A 266 -25.91 42.20 -11.44
C GLN A 266 -27.09 42.32 -12.43
N PRO A 267 -28.34 42.03 -12.01
CA PRO A 267 -28.75 41.63 -10.66
C PRO A 267 -28.46 40.15 -10.31
N ASP A 268 -28.12 39.32 -11.31
CA ASP A 268 -27.96 37.86 -11.15
C ASP A 268 -26.50 37.40 -11.27
N PRO A 269 -25.75 37.29 -10.16
CA PRO A 269 -24.40 36.73 -10.17
C PRO A 269 -24.44 35.22 -10.42
N ILE A 270 -23.56 34.73 -11.31
CA ILE A 270 -23.49 33.32 -11.67
C ILE A 270 -22.28 32.66 -11.00
N THR A 271 -22.54 31.85 -9.97
CA THR A 271 -21.50 31.09 -9.28
C THR A 271 -21.29 29.73 -9.93
N VAL A 272 -20.15 29.54 -10.60
CA VAL A 272 -19.80 28.28 -11.27
C VAL A 272 -18.33 27.89 -11.06
N PRO A 273 -18.01 26.59 -10.89
CA PRO A 273 -16.62 26.15 -10.78
C PRO A 273 -15.82 26.42 -12.06
N VAL A 274 -14.55 26.82 -11.92
CA VAL A 274 -13.61 27.05 -13.04
C VAL A 274 -13.54 25.84 -13.99
N ARG A 275 -13.55 24.62 -13.44
CA ARG A 275 -13.57 23.38 -14.23
C ARG A 275 -14.82 23.26 -15.11
N THR A 276 -15.98 23.71 -14.62
CA THR A 276 -17.23 23.70 -15.40
C THR A 276 -17.13 24.65 -16.58
N VAL A 277 -16.59 25.86 -16.38
CA VAL A 277 -16.34 26.83 -17.46
C VAL A 277 -15.37 26.26 -18.49
N GLY A 278 -14.25 25.67 -18.06
CA GLY A 278 -13.30 25.02 -18.97
C GLY A 278 -13.94 23.91 -19.82
N ASN A 279 -14.80 23.07 -19.21
CA ASN A 279 -15.52 22.02 -19.95
C ASN A 279 -16.54 22.61 -20.96
N VAL A 280 -17.19 23.71 -20.63
CA VAL A 280 -18.11 24.40 -21.54
C VAL A 280 -17.35 24.96 -22.74
N LEU A 281 -16.22 25.62 -22.51
CA LEU A 281 -15.38 26.16 -23.58
C LEU A 281 -14.83 25.05 -24.48
N ALA A 282 -14.30 23.98 -23.90
CA ALA A 282 -13.80 22.84 -24.66
C ALA A 282 -14.88 22.22 -25.56
N ARG A 283 -16.09 22.02 -25.03
CA ARG A 283 -17.24 21.50 -25.81
C ARG A 283 -17.72 22.45 -26.90
N ALA A 284 -17.53 23.75 -26.71
CA ALA A 284 -17.86 24.77 -27.70
C ALA A 284 -16.72 25.02 -28.71
N GLY A 285 -15.60 24.29 -28.63
CA GLY A 285 -14.43 24.52 -29.48
C GLY A 285 -13.59 25.75 -29.10
N LEU A 286 -13.87 26.38 -27.95
CA LEU A 286 -13.27 27.64 -27.47
C LEU A 286 -12.17 27.41 -26.41
N GLY A 287 -11.55 26.23 -26.42
CA GLY A 287 -10.61 25.79 -25.39
C GLY A 287 -9.31 26.61 -25.32
N SER A 288 -8.82 27.08 -26.46
CA SER A 288 -7.60 27.90 -26.55
C SER A 288 -7.92 29.37 -26.85
N ARG A 289 -6.93 30.24 -26.61
CA ARG A 289 -7.05 31.68 -26.91
C ARG A 289 -7.24 31.91 -28.41
N GLU A 290 -6.47 31.20 -29.22
CA GLU A 290 -6.51 31.27 -30.69
C GLU A 290 -7.88 30.88 -31.21
N ALA A 291 -8.47 29.81 -30.67
CA ALA A 291 -9.80 29.36 -31.05
C ALA A 291 -10.89 30.38 -30.67
N ARG A 292 -10.73 31.08 -29.53
CA ARG A 292 -11.62 32.17 -29.14
C ARG A 292 -11.48 33.39 -30.03
N SER A 293 -10.25 33.79 -30.37
CA SER A 293 -9.98 34.94 -31.24
C SER A 293 -10.47 34.70 -32.66
N ALA A 294 -10.27 33.50 -33.21
CA ALA A 294 -10.78 33.12 -34.52
C ALA A 294 -12.32 33.10 -34.55
N ALA A 295 -12.95 32.55 -33.51
CA ALA A 295 -14.41 32.53 -33.41
C ALA A 295 -15.02 33.93 -33.18
N ALA A 296 -14.32 34.83 -32.51
CA ALA A 296 -14.74 36.22 -32.34
C ALA A 296 -14.66 36.99 -33.68
N GLY A 297 -13.58 36.81 -34.45
CA GLY A 297 -13.42 37.46 -35.76
C GLY A 297 -14.40 36.99 -36.83
N ASN A 298 -14.89 35.75 -36.75
CA ASN A 298 -15.92 35.23 -37.66
C ASN A 298 -17.33 35.77 -37.36
N GLY A 299 -17.57 36.39 -36.20
CA GLY A 299 -18.86 36.95 -35.80
C GLY A 299 -19.14 38.35 -36.34
N GLU A 300 -18.12 39.09 -36.79
CA GLU A 300 -18.28 40.44 -37.36
C GLU A 300 -18.66 40.42 -38.85
N ASN A 301 -18.43 39.32 -39.56
CA ASN A 301 -18.77 39.16 -40.98
C ASN A 301 -20.24 38.81 -41.28
N HIS A 302 -21.15 38.91 -40.29
CA HIS A 302 -22.59 38.65 -40.50
C HIS A 302 -23.50 39.84 -40.14
N LEU A 303 -22.93 41.03 -39.95
CA LEU A 303 -23.66 42.29 -39.71
C LEU A 303 -23.43 43.36 -40.80
N THR A 304 -22.84 42.99 -41.94
CA THR A 304 -22.71 43.85 -43.11
C THR A 304 -23.00 43.09 -44.41
N VAL A 305 -24.28 42.71 -44.61
CA VAL A 305 -24.98 42.71 -45.91
C VAL A 305 -26.45 43.03 -45.64
#